data_AF-A0A357KZL5-F1
#
_entry.id   AF-A0A357KZL5-F1
#
_cell.length_a   1.000
_cell.length_b   1.000
_cell.length_c   1.000
_cell.angle_alpha   90.00
_cell.angle_beta   90.00
_cell.angle_gamma   90.00
#
_symmetry.space_group_name_H-M   'P 1'
#
loop_
_entity.id
_entity.type
_entity.pdbx_description
1 polymer ?
#
loop_
_entity_poly.entity_id
_entity_poly.type
_entity_poly.pdbx_seq_one_letter_code
_entity_poly.pdbx_strand_id
1 'polypeptide(L)'
;QVFNRMHVEDIAAALAASLAHPGAGALFNLADDEPAPPQDVIEYACRLLGVAPPPLIPFEQAALSGMARSFYADNKRVSNALMKSALGVTLRFPTYREGLAAILAAERALRKAQET
;
A
#
# COMPACT_ATOMS: atom_id res chain seq x y z
N GLN A 1 -15.39 -4.57 -0.44
CA GLN A 1 -14.62 -3.32 -0.52
C GLN A 1 -13.17 -3.64 -0.82
N VAL A 2 -12.49 -2.88 -1.67
CA VAL A 2 -11.02 -2.92 -1.81
C VAL A 2 -10.43 -1.51 -1.69
N PHE A 3 -9.17 -1.42 -1.30
CA PHE A 3 -8.40 -0.18 -1.29
C PHE A 3 -7.11 -0.35 -2.08
N ASN A 4 -6.73 0.71 -2.79
CA ASN A 4 -5.47 0.78 -3.52
C ASN A 4 -4.40 1.29 -2.55
N ARG A 5 -3.19 0.75 -2.65
CA ARG A 5 -2.05 1.07 -1.78
C ARG A 5 -0.82 1.25 -2.65
N MET A 6 0.26 1.77 -2.09
CA MET A 6 1.58 1.78 -2.72
C MET A 6 2.62 1.96 -1.62
N HIS A 7 3.75 1.27 -1.74
CA HIS A 7 4.86 1.45 -0.82
C HIS A 7 5.57 2.79 -1.08
N VAL A 8 6.03 3.47 -0.03
CA VAL A 8 6.64 4.80 -0.14
C VAL A 8 7.90 4.83 -1.01
N GLU A 9 8.70 3.75 -0.99
CA GLU A 9 9.87 3.64 -1.86
C GLU A 9 9.51 3.59 -3.35
N ASP A 10 8.41 2.93 -3.71
CA ASP A 10 7.95 2.88 -5.10
C ASP A 10 7.36 4.24 -5.53
N ILE A 11 6.71 4.97 -4.62
CA ILE A 11 6.29 6.35 -4.86
C ILE A 11 7.52 7.22 -5.16
N ALA A 12 8.57 7.11 -4.35
CA ALA A 12 9.81 7.85 -4.56
C ALA A 12 10.48 7.49 -5.90
N ALA A 13 10.51 6.20 -6.25
CA ALA A 13 11.04 5.74 -7.53
C ALA A 13 10.24 6.30 -8.72
N ALA A 14 8.91 6.31 -8.64
CA ALA A 14 8.06 6.88 -9.68
C ALA A 14 8.25 8.40 -9.82
N LEU A 15 8.37 9.13 -8.71
CA LEU A 15 8.67 10.56 -8.73
C LEU A 15 10.05 10.85 -9.35
N ALA A 16 11.08 10.10 -8.96
CA ALA A 16 12.42 10.23 -9.53
C ALA A 16 12.42 9.95 -11.03
N ALA A 17 11.73 8.91 -11.48
CA ALA A 17 11.60 8.57 -12.89
C ALA A 17 10.87 9.67 -13.69
N SER A 18 9.82 10.27 -13.11
CA SER A 18 9.09 11.40 -13.70
C SER A 18 9.97 12.65 -13.85
N LEU A 19 10.76 12.97 -12.81
CA LEU A 19 11.71 14.09 -12.85
C LEU A 19 12.81 13.89 -13.89
N ALA A 20 13.27 12.66 -14.09
CA ALA A 20 14.26 12.33 -15.13
C ALA A 20 13.68 12.40 -16.55
N HIS A 21 12.35 12.34 -16.71
CA HIS A 21 11.65 12.38 -17.99
C HIS A 21 10.57 13.47 -18.00
N PRO A 22 10.96 14.77 -17.94
CA PRO A 22 10.03 15.89 -17.74
C PRO A 22 9.02 16.11 -18.88
N GLY A 23 9.13 15.37 -19.99
CA GLY A 23 8.21 15.44 -21.14
C GLY A 23 6.90 14.68 -20.97
N ALA A 24 6.62 14.07 -19.82
CA ALA A 24 5.44 13.21 -19.73
C ALA A 24 4.10 13.96 -19.73
N GLY A 25 4.01 15.19 -19.18
CA GLY A 25 2.78 16.02 -19.15
C GLY A 25 1.50 15.32 -18.64
N ALA A 26 1.64 14.09 -18.14
CA ALA A 26 0.57 13.13 -18.00
C ALA A 26 0.23 12.96 -16.52
N LEU A 27 -1.01 12.59 -16.28
CA LEU A 27 -1.49 12.21 -14.97
C LEU A 27 -1.22 10.72 -14.75
N PHE A 28 -0.46 10.41 -13.70
CA PHE A 28 -0.12 9.05 -13.33
C PHE A 28 -0.85 8.64 -12.07
N ASN A 29 -1.50 7.47 -12.12
CA ASN A 29 -1.98 6.81 -10.92
C ASN A 29 -0.82 6.10 -10.23
N LEU A 30 -0.63 6.41 -8.94
CA LEU A 30 0.33 5.74 -8.09
C LEU A 30 -0.40 4.72 -7.21
N ALA A 31 -0.32 3.46 -7.61
CA ALA A 31 -0.85 2.30 -6.91
C ALA A 31 0.02 1.07 -7.20
N ASP A 32 0.05 0.13 -6.28
CA ASP A 32 0.57 -1.22 -6.47
C ASP A 32 -0.35 -2.06 -7.39
N ASP A 33 -0.02 -3.33 -7.59
CA ASP A 33 -0.71 -4.21 -8.54
C ASP A 33 -1.95 -4.90 -7.95
N GLU A 34 -2.16 -4.84 -6.64
CA GLU A 34 -3.20 -5.61 -5.94
C GLU A 34 -4.08 -4.71 -5.07
N PRO A 35 -5.18 -4.15 -5.62
CA PRO A 35 -6.23 -3.56 -4.81
C PRO A 35 -6.82 -4.62 -3.88
N ALA A 36 -6.56 -4.49 -2.58
CA ALA A 36 -6.86 -5.52 -1.59
C ALA A 36 -7.95 -5.09 -0.60
N PRO A 37 -8.76 -6.01 -0.07
CA PRO A 37 -9.62 -5.73 1.07
C PRO A 37 -8.80 -5.28 2.28
N PRO A 38 -9.26 -4.29 3.07
CA PRO A 38 -8.51 -3.79 4.22
C PRO A 38 -8.25 -4.88 5.28
N GLN A 39 -9.19 -5.80 5.47
CA GLN A 39 -9.06 -6.88 6.45
C GLN A 39 -7.97 -7.90 6.09
N ASP A 40 -7.79 -8.20 4.81
CA ASP A 40 -6.75 -9.14 4.33
C ASP A 40 -5.34 -8.58 4.59
N VAL A 41 -5.19 -7.25 4.52
CA VAL A 41 -3.94 -6.55 4.83
C VAL A 41 -3.64 -6.61 6.32
N ILE A 42 -4.66 -6.42 7.17
CA ILE A 42 -4.54 -6.55 8.63
C ILE A 42 -4.18 -7.99 9.02
N GLU A 43 -4.89 -8.98 8.48
CA GLU A 43 -4.64 -10.39 8.76
C GLU A 43 -3.21 -10.81 8.39
N TYR A 44 -2.72 -10.36 7.24
CA TYR A 44 -1.35 -10.62 6.82
C TYR A 44 -0.32 -9.97 7.75
N ALA A 45 -0.56 -8.72 8.17
CA ALA A 45 0.31 -8.04 9.13
C ALA A 45 0.35 -8.79 10.47
N CYS A 46 -0.80 -9.23 10.98
CA CYS A 46 -0.89 -10.07 12.18
C CYS A 46 -0.11 -11.39 12.02
N ARG A 47 -0.22 -12.04 10.86
CA ARG A 47 0.54 -13.25 10.54
C ARG A 47 2.04 -13.02 10.56
N LEU A 48 2.52 -11.93 9.96
CA LEU A 48 3.95 -11.57 9.98
C LEU A 48 4.46 -11.31 11.42
N LEU A 49 3.61 -10.71 12.26
CA LEU A 49 3.92 -10.40 13.65
C LEU A 49 3.76 -11.61 14.60
N GLY A 50 3.16 -12.71 14.14
CA GLY A 50 2.88 -13.88 14.98
C GLY A 50 1.80 -13.64 16.02
N VAL A 51 0.85 -12.73 15.76
CA VAL A 51 -0.26 -12.39 16.66
C VAL A 51 -1.60 -12.77 16.04
N ALA A 52 -2.61 -13.00 16.88
CA ALA A 52 -3.97 -13.27 16.40
C ALA A 52 -4.58 -12.02 15.73
N PRO A 53 -5.27 -12.16 14.59
CA PRO A 53 -5.99 -11.05 13.99
C PRO A 53 -7.18 -10.61 14.88
N PRO A 54 -7.54 -9.32 14.86
CA PRO A 54 -8.74 -8.85 15.56
C PRO A 54 -10.01 -9.48 14.95
N PRO A 55 -11.10 -9.59 15.74
CA PRO A 55 -12.36 -10.14 15.24
C PRO A 55 -12.96 -9.27 14.13
N LEU A 56 -13.62 -9.92 13.17
CA LEU A 56 -14.36 -9.22 12.12
C LEU A 56 -15.65 -8.62 12.69
N ILE A 57 -15.93 -7.37 12.28
CA ILE A 57 -17.15 -6.65 12.66
C ILE A 57 -17.91 -6.32 11.36
N PRO A 58 -19.21 -6.66 11.25
CA PRO A 58 -20.02 -6.22 10.12
C PRO A 58 -20.00 -4.70 9.96
N PHE A 59 -19.93 -4.20 8.73
CA PHE A 59 -19.75 -2.77 8.45
C PHE A 59 -20.86 -1.90 9.06
N GLU A 60 -22.09 -2.41 9.07
CA GLU A 60 -23.28 -1.75 9.63
C GLU A 60 -23.19 -1.58 11.14
N GLN A 61 -22.43 -2.47 11.81
CA GLN A 61 -22.24 -2.49 13.27
C GLN A 61 -20.94 -1.78 13.69
N ALA A 62 -20.08 -1.43 12.72
CA ALA A 62 -18.80 -0.79 13.00
C ALA A 62 -19.00 0.67 13.48
N ALA A 63 -18.42 0.98 14.64
CA ALA A 63 -18.36 2.32 15.20
C ALA A 63 -17.30 3.18 14.48
N LEU A 64 -17.59 3.54 13.22
CA LEU A 64 -16.71 4.37 12.40
C LEU A 64 -17.05 5.86 12.56
N SER A 65 -16.02 6.72 12.63
CA SER A 65 -16.20 8.16 12.48
C SER A 65 -16.78 8.49 11.10
N GLY A 66 -17.36 9.69 10.94
CA GLY A 66 -17.90 10.12 9.64
C GLY A 66 -16.87 10.05 8.52
N MET A 67 -15.61 10.41 8.81
CA MET A 67 -14.49 10.32 7.87
C MET A 67 -14.07 8.87 7.59
N ALA A 68 -14.00 8.01 8.61
CA ALA A 68 -13.69 6.60 8.37
C ALA A 68 -14.78 5.93 7.52
N ARG A 69 -16.05 6.29 7.71
CA ARG A 69 -17.18 5.79 6.92
C ARG A 69 -17.13 6.27 5.47
N SER A 70 -16.68 7.50 5.20
CA SER A 70 -16.62 8.03 3.83
C SER A 70 -15.66 7.26 2.92
N PHE A 71 -14.59 6.66 3.46
CA PHE A 71 -13.71 5.77 2.69
C PHE A 71 -14.43 4.53 2.14
N TYR A 72 -15.50 4.08 2.79
CA TYR A 72 -16.29 2.92 2.36
C TYR A 72 -17.48 3.30 1.45
N ALA A 73 -17.65 4.59 1.13
CA ALA A 73 -18.70 5.05 0.21
C ALA A 73 -18.38 4.75 -1.26
N ASP A 74 -17.10 4.58 -1.60
CA ASP A 74 -16.61 4.29 -2.94
C ASP A 74 -15.84 2.97 -2.98
N ASN A 75 -15.91 2.25 -4.11
CA ASN A 75 -15.14 1.03 -4.33
C ASN A 75 -14.59 0.98 -5.76
N LYS A 76 -13.29 1.25 -5.93
CA LYS A 76 -12.63 1.34 -7.24
C LYS A 76 -11.26 0.68 -7.24
N ARG A 77 -10.91 0.09 -8.38
CA ARG A 77 -9.58 -0.47 -8.69
C ARG A 77 -8.87 0.48 -9.63
N VAL A 78 -7.67 0.89 -9.25
CA VAL A 78 -6.89 1.90 -9.98
C VAL A 78 -5.83 1.21 -10.81
N SER A 79 -5.82 1.45 -12.11
CA SER A 79 -4.76 0.94 -13.00
C SER A 79 -3.51 1.80 -12.88
N ASN A 80 -2.36 1.15 -12.72
CA ASN A 80 -1.02 1.75 -12.69
C ASN A 80 -0.25 1.57 -14.02
N ALA A 81 -0.90 1.02 -15.05
CA ALA A 81 -0.25 0.62 -16.30
C ALA A 81 0.48 1.79 -16.99
N LEU A 82 -0.15 2.97 -17.01
CA LEU A 82 0.43 4.17 -17.63
C LEU A 82 1.71 4.63 -16.93
N MET A 83 1.73 4.60 -15.59
CA MET A 83 2.94 4.92 -14.82
C MET A 83 4.06 3.94 -15.17
N LYS A 84 3.79 2.63 -15.18
CA LYS A 84 4.79 1.61 -15.51
C LYS A 84 5.33 1.77 -16.93
N SER A 85 4.45 1.93 -17.91
CA SER A 85 4.85 2.01 -19.32
C SER A 85 5.56 3.31 -19.68
N ALA A 86 5.09 4.46 -19.17
CA ALA A 86 5.62 5.76 -19.54
C ALA A 86 6.88 6.13 -18.75
N LEU A 87 6.97 5.72 -17.47
CA LEU A 87 8.12 6.04 -16.61
C LEU A 87 9.16 4.91 -16.55
N GLY A 88 8.86 3.75 -17.12
CA GLY A 88 9.74 2.57 -17.06
C GLY A 88 9.92 2.02 -15.65
N VAL A 89 8.98 2.30 -14.74
CA VAL A 89 9.07 1.91 -13.32
C VAL A 89 8.65 0.44 -13.17
N THR A 90 9.51 -0.35 -12.54
CA THR A 90 9.18 -1.67 -12.01
C THR A 90 9.03 -1.56 -10.50
N LEU A 91 7.87 -2.01 -9.98
CA LEU A 91 7.58 -1.92 -8.55
C LEU A 91 8.43 -2.91 -7.77
N ARG A 92 9.09 -2.42 -6.72
CA ARG A 92 9.80 -3.24 -5.74
C ARG A 92 8.83 -3.98 -4.84
N PHE A 93 7.67 -3.37 -4.56
CA PHE A 93 6.61 -3.91 -3.72
C PHE A 93 5.31 -3.95 -4.53
N PRO A 94 5.17 -4.93 -5.45
CA PRO A 94 4.02 -5.02 -6.35
C PRO A 94 2.72 -5.31 -5.59
N THR A 95 2.77 -5.85 -4.37
CA THR A 95 1.59 -6.01 -3.52
C THR A 95 1.87 -5.58 -2.08
N TYR A 96 0.79 -5.52 -1.29
CA TYR A 96 0.88 -5.30 0.14
C TYR A 96 1.73 -6.36 0.88
N ARG A 97 1.94 -7.55 0.31
CA ARG A 97 2.65 -8.66 0.95
C ARG A 97 4.15 -8.40 1.02
N GLU A 98 4.75 -8.02 -0.10
CA GLU A 98 6.16 -7.65 -0.15
C GLU A 98 6.40 -6.36 0.67
N GLY A 99 5.50 -5.39 0.54
CA GLY A 99 5.59 -4.12 1.28
C GLY A 99 5.57 -4.31 2.80
N LEU A 100 4.60 -5.06 3.35
CA LEU A 100 4.54 -5.31 4.80
C LEU A 100 5.72 -6.14 5.31
N ALA A 101 6.20 -7.11 4.53
CA ALA A 101 7.37 -7.90 4.90
C ALA A 101 8.63 -7.02 4.99
N ALA A 102 8.81 -6.11 4.03
CA ALA A 102 9.94 -5.17 4.02
C ALA A 102 9.87 -4.16 5.16
N ILE A 103 8.69 -3.62 5.46
CA ILE A 103 8.47 -2.73 6.61
C ILE A 103 8.88 -3.45 7.91
N LEU A 104 8.40 -4.69 8.14
CA LEU A 104 8.76 -5.44 9.33
C LEU A 104 10.28 -5.70 9.43
N ALA A 105 10.93 -6.02 8.32
CA ALA A 105 12.38 -6.20 8.28
C ALA A 105 13.13 -4.91 8.65
N ALA A 106 12.70 -3.76 8.10
CA ALA A 106 13.28 -2.45 8.41
C ALA A 106 13.09 -2.09 9.90
N GLU A 107 11.89 -2.29 10.45
CA GLU A 107 11.60 -2.07 11.88
C GLU A 107 12.47 -2.92 12.80
N ARG A 108 12.66 -4.21 12.46
CA ARG A 108 13.54 -5.11 13.23
C ARG A 108 15.01 -4.67 13.18
N ALA A 109 15.47 -4.23 12.00
CA ALA A 109 16.84 -3.74 11.84
C ALA A 109 17.07 -2.45 12.66
N LEU A 110 16.10 -1.53 12.67
CA LEU A 110 16.17 -0.29 13.44
C LEU A 110 16.25 -0.58 14.95
N ARG A 111 15.41 -1.49 15.47
CA ARG A 111 15.45 -1.89 16.88
C ARG A 111 16.81 -2.47 17.27
N LYS A 112 17.36 -3.38 16.45
CA LYS A 112 18.67 -3.97 16.70
C LYS A 112 19.79 -2.92 16.73
N ALA A 113 19.73 -1.90 15.87
CA ALA A 113 20.70 -0.82 15.83
C ALA A 113 20.61 0.12 17.05
N GLN A 114 19.45 0.20 17.72
CA GLN A 114 19.27 0.99 18.94
C GLN A 114 19.74 0.26 20.21
N GLU A 115 19.87 -1.07 20.14
CA GLU A 115 20.33 -1.93 21.24
C GLU A 115 21.85 -2.17 21.23
N THR A 116 22.56 -1.73 20.18
CA THR A 116 24.02 -1.88 19.99
C THR A 116 24.73 -0.55 20.22
#